data_AF-A0A318JTC7-F1
#
_entry.id   AF-A0A318JTC7-F1
#
_cell.length_a   1.000
_cell.length_b   1.000
_cell.length_c   1.000
_cell.angle_alpha   90.00
_cell.angle_beta   90.00
_cell.angle_gamma   90.00
#
_symmetry.space_group_name_H-M   'P 1'
#
loop_
_entity.id
_entity.type
_entity.pdbx_description
1 polymer ?
#
loop_
_entity_poly.entity_id
_entity_poly.type
_entity_poly.pdbx_seq_one_letter_code
_entity_poly.pdbx_strand_id
1 'polypeptide(L)'
;MTSDTAPAPLPVRLRPGPGETAESFVIRLAIANHLRPSYLRRYITPGRQGTGCIEPAKLAAVSGRSIPALMRMFPELAERRRPKQQGTTQARREAKQRNDSIKQALYVIIRRDADKGLSGREIQRKHNVGYRTVRAALTLDNPPPRKDYRARERTSIQHHIPEIAAILEATPTATVQDIWNQLLDQHHAEISYSALRHYLTDIRGPSPRPRRNANSAHLQ
;
A
#
# COMPACT_ATOMS: atom_id res chain seq x y z
N MET A 1 -15.37 5.67 30.38
CA MET A 1 -16.58 5.99 29.60
C MET A 1 -16.33 7.33 28.90
N THR A 2 -15.70 7.32 27.73
CA THR A 2 -15.43 8.55 26.96
C THR A 2 -16.59 8.75 26.01
N SER A 3 -17.39 9.79 26.27
CA SER A 3 -18.51 10.20 25.44
C SER A 3 -18.04 10.38 23.99
N ASP A 4 -18.57 9.55 23.11
CA ASP A 4 -18.37 9.57 21.66
C ASP A 4 -19.18 10.74 21.08
N THR A 5 -18.81 11.97 21.45
CA THR A 5 -19.45 13.17 20.93
C THR A 5 -19.00 13.32 19.49
N ALA A 6 -19.89 13.06 18.54
CA ALA A 6 -19.63 13.25 17.13
C ALA A 6 -19.10 14.68 16.89
N PRO A 7 -18.00 14.86 16.11
CA PRO A 7 -17.43 16.17 15.88
C PRO A 7 -18.47 17.12 15.30
N ALA A 8 -18.53 18.35 15.83
CA ALA A 8 -19.32 19.40 15.20
C ALA A 8 -18.75 19.70 13.79
N PRO A 9 -19.60 19.99 12.80
CA PRO A 9 -19.15 20.33 11.47
C PRO A 9 -18.33 21.62 11.49
N LEU A 10 -17.32 21.69 10.63
CA LEU A 10 -16.50 22.88 10.48
C LEU A 10 -17.34 24.07 10.01
N PRO A 11 -16.95 25.32 10.36
CA PRO A 11 -17.69 26.53 9.99
C PRO A 11 -17.92 26.67 8.48
N VAL A 12 -16.87 26.48 7.67
CA VAL A 12 -16.95 26.53 6.21
C VAL A 12 -17.15 25.13 5.65
N ARG A 13 -18.29 24.93 4.99
CA ARG A 13 -18.71 23.64 4.41
C ARG A 13 -18.56 23.66 2.89
N LEU A 14 -17.50 23.06 2.38
CA LEU A 14 -17.25 22.98 0.94
C LEU A 14 -18.03 21.87 0.27
N ARG A 15 -18.41 22.05 -1.00
CA ARG A 15 -18.90 20.99 -1.90
C ARG A 15 -17.73 20.25 -2.58
N PRO A 16 -17.78 18.91 -2.71
CA PRO A 16 -16.75 18.16 -3.41
C PRO A 16 -16.84 18.51 -4.89
N GLY A 17 -15.71 18.74 -5.52
CA GLY A 17 -15.64 18.94 -6.97
C GLY A 17 -15.87 17.62 -7.72
N PRO A 18 -16.34 17.67 -8.97
CA PRO A 18 -16.33 16.49 -9.84
C PRO A 18 -14.89 16.03 -10.09
N GLY A 19 -14.62 14.74 -9.92
CA GLY A 19 -13.29 14.16 -10.13
C GLY A 19 -12.25 14.49 -9.05
N GLU A 20 -12.64 15.21 -8.00
CA GLU A 20 -11.78 15.51 -6.86
C GLU A 20 -11.52 14.25 -6.03
N THR A 21 -10.29 14.08 -5.53
CA THR A 21 -9.96 12.99 -4.60
C THR A 21 -10.38 13.36 -3.16
N ALA A 22 -10.60 12.36 -2.31
CA ALA A 22 -10.84 12.60 -0.89
C ALA A 22 -9.69 13.36 -0.21
N GLU A 23 -8.45 13.18 -0.68
CA GLU A 23 -7.26 13.87 -0.16
C GLU A 23 -7.27 15.36 -0.55
N SER A 24 -7.48 15.66 -1.85
CA SER A 24 -7.66 17.04 -2.34
C SER A 24 -8.77 17.76 -1.58
N PHE A 25 -9.92 17.08 -1.41
CA PHE A 25 -11.06 17.65 -0.70
C PHE A 25 -10.72 18.00 0.76
N VAL A 26 -9.96 17.15 1.46
CA VAL A 26 -9.51 17.41 2.83
C VAL A 26 -8.56 18.60 2.89
N ILE A 27 -7.60 18.69 1.97
CA ILE A 27 -6.67 19.81 1.90
C ILE A 27 -7.44 21.12 1.69
N ARG A 28 -8.35 21.14 0.71
CA ARG A 28 -9.17 22.32 0.39
C ARG A 28 -10.11 22.70 1.53
N LEU A 29 -10.69 21.71 2.21
CA LEU A 29 -11.52 21.91 3.40
C LEU A 29 -10.73 22.49 4.57
N ALA A 30 -9.49 22.04 4.78
CA ALA A 30 -8.61 22.58 5.80
C ALA A 30 -8.28 24.05 5.53
N ILE A 31 -7.84 24.36 4.30
CA ILE A 31 -7.50 25.72 3.87
C ILE A 31 -8.70 26.66 4.05
N ALA A 32 -9.90 26.25 3.61
CA ALA A 32 -11.11 27.05 3.73
C ALA A 32 -11.56 27.30 5.18
N ASN A 33 -11.08 26.50 6.13
CA ASN A 33 -11.31 26.68 7.57
C ASN A 33 -10.07 27.19 8.30
N HIS A 34 -9.05 27.67 7.59
CA HIS A 34 -7.78 28.15 8.15
C HIS A 34 -7.08 27.13 9.06
N LEU A 35 -7.25 25.85 8.77
CA LEU A 35 -6.57 24.74 9.42
C LEU A 35 -5.37 24.30 8.60
N ARG A 36 -4.32 23.82 9.27
CA ARG A 36 -3.25 23.09 8.59
C ARG A 36 -3.81 21.80 7.97
N PRO A 37 -3.57 21.52 6.69
CA PRO A 37 -3.95 20.26 6.05
C PRO A 37 -3.51 19.03 6.84
N SER A 38 -2.26 19.00 7.33
CA SER A 38 -1.72 17.92 8.16
C SER A 38 -2.52 17.70 9.45
N TYR A 39 -2.99 18.78 10.07
CA TYR A 39 -3.78 18.74 11.30
C TYR A 39 -5.16 18.12 11.05
N LEU A 40 -5.90 18.63 10.06
CA LEU A 40 -7.23 18.08 9.73
C LEU A 40 -7.12 16.61 9.30
N ARG A 41 -6.13 16.29 8.46
CA ARG A 41 -5.88 14.92 8.01
C ARG A 41 -5.61 13.98 9.18
N ARG A 42 -4.79 14.41 10.15
CA ARG A 42 -4.50 13.63 11.36
C ARG A 42 -5.74 13.41 12.22
N TYR A 43 -6.62 14.40 12.31
CA TYR A 43 -7.87 14.29 13.08
C TYR A 43 -8.85 13.26 12.49
N ILE A 44 -9.03 13.27 11.17
CA ILE A 44 -9.97 12.40 10.45
C ILE A 44 -9.42 11.01 10.12
N THR A 45 -8.17 10.72 10.45
CA THR A 45 -7.50 9.45 10.15
C THR A 45 -7.24 8.68 11.45
N PRO A 46 -7.49 7.37 11.52
CA PRO A 46 -7.19 6.60 12.72
C PRO A 46 -5.68 6.44 12.92
N GLY A 47 -5.26 6.42 14.20
CA GLY A 47 -3.86 6.23 14.61
C GLY A 47 -3.13 7.53 14.96
N ARG A 48 -2.05 7.41 15.75
CA ARG A 48 -1.38 8.57 16.36
C ARG A 48 -0.78 9.57 15.36
N GLN A 49 -0.38 9.10 14.18
CA GLN A 49 0.37 9.90 13.19
C GLN A 49 -0.46 10.32 11.98
N GLY A 50 -1.74 9.94 11.92
CA GLY A 50 -2.61 10.37 10.82
C GLY A 50 -2.20 9.84 9.44
N THR A 51 -1.38 8.79 9.35
CA THR A 51 -0.82 8.26 8.09
C THR A 51 -1.69 7.19 7.42
N GLY A 52 -2.78 6.81 8.08
CA GLY A 52 -3.75 5.83 7.59
C GLY A 52 -4.71 6.36 6.52
N CYS A 53 -5.75 5.58 6.28
CA CYS A 53 -6.86 5.94 5.40
C CYS A 53 -7.78 6.94 6.10
N ILE A 54 -8.31 7.91 5.35
CA ILE A 54 -9.32 8.84 5.85
C ILE A 54 -10.56 8.05 6.30
N GLU A 55 -11.04 8.32 7.51
CA GLU A 55 -12.21 7.67 8.08
C GLU A 55 -13.49 8.36 7.56
N PRO A 56 -14.36 7.65 6.80
CA PRO A 56 -15.51 8.29 6.17
C PRO A 56 -16.48 8.94 7.16
N ALA A 57 -16.63 8.35 8.35
CA ALA A 57 -17.49 8.87 9.40
C ALA A 57 -16.97 10.20 9.97
N LYS A 58 -15.66 10.32 10.21
CA LYS A 58 -15.06 11.58 10.66
C LYS A 58 -15.08 12.64 9.58
N LEU A 59 -14.78 12.27 8.34
CA LEU A 59 -14.88 13.19 7.21
C LEU A 59 -16.31 13.71 7.03
N ALA A 60 -17.31 12.83 7.16
CA ALA A 60 -18.73 13.20 7.15
C ALA A 60 -19.07 14.22 8.25
N ALA A 61 -18.63 13.95 9.49
CA ALA A 61 -18.85 14.84 10.62
C ALA A 61 -18.25 16.23 10.39
N VAL A 62 -16.95 16.32 10.04
CA VAL A 62 -16.27 17.62 9.87
C VAL A 62 -16.75 18.40 8.63
N SER A 63 -17.15 17.71 7.57
CA SER A 63 -17.65 18.36 6.35
C SER A 63 -19.15 18.69 6.40
N GLY A 64 -19.87 18.21 7.42
CA GLY A 64 -21.33 18.34 7.52
C GLY A 64 -22.09 17.58 6.43
N ARG A 65 -21.54 16.46 5.96
CA ARG A 65 -22.13 15.61 4.90
C ARG A 65 -22.53 14.24 5.40
N SER A 66 -23.46 13.62 4.70
CA SER A 66 -23.79 12.21 4.96
C SER A 66 -22.70 11.28 4.42
N ILE A 67 -22.44 10.19 5.15
CA ILE A 67 -21.48 9.15 4.74
C ILE A 67 -21.81 8.58 3.35
N PRO A 68 -23.08 8.26 3.01
CA PRO A 68 -23.41 7.74 1.68
C PRO A 68 -23.12 8.72 0.54
N ALA A 69 -23.30 10.03 0.77
CA ALA A 69 -22.97 11.04 -0.23
C ALA A 69 -21.45 11.09 -0.48
N LEU A 70 -20.64 11.05 0.58
CA LEU A 70 -19.18 11.01 0.43
C LEU A 70 -18.70 9.73 -0.25
N MET A 71 -19.27 8.56 0.07
CA MET A 71 -18.89 7.29 -0.57
C MET A 71 -19.25 7.24 -2.06
N ARG A 72 -20.31 7.94 -2.49
CA ARG A 72 -20.66 8.08 -3.91
C ARG A 72 -19.72 9.03 -4.65
N MET A 73 -19.28 10.11 -3.99
CA MET A 73 -18.38 11.09 -4.59
C MET A 73 -16.92 10.63 -4.61
N PHE A 74 -16.50 9.87 -3.59
CA PHE A 74 -15.13 9.38 -3.42
C PHE A 74 -15.12 7.84 -3.35
N PRO A 75 -15.17 7.15 -4.49
CA PRO A 75 -15.16 5.68 -4.54
C PRO A 75 -13.98 5.05 -3.80
N GLU A 76 -12.83 5.71 -3.74
CA GLU A 76 -11.63 5.27 -3.05
C GLU A 76 -11.82 5.10 -1.53
N LEU A 77 -12.78 5.83 -0.94
CA LEU A 77 -13.16 5.65 0.46
C LEU A 77 -13.98 4.37 0.69
N ALA A 78 -14.73 3.94 -0.31
CA ALA A 78 -15.54 2.72 -0.26
C ALA A 78 -14.71 1.46 -0.58
N GLU A 79 -13.83 1.54 -1.58
CA GLU A 79 -13.06 0.39 -2.09
C GLU A 79 -12.06 -0.18 -1.07
N ARG A 80 -11.49 0.67 -0.21
CA ARG A 80 -10.48 0.26 0.78
C ARG A 80 -11.04 -0.58 1.94
N ARG A 81 -12.37 -0.75 2.00
CA ARG A 81 -13.02 -1.63 2.98
C ARG A 81 -13.01 -3.11 2.57
N ARG A 82 -12.48 -3.48 1.39
CA ARG A 82 -12.23 -4.90 1.08
C ARG A 82 -11.28 -5.47 2.13
N PRO A 83 -11.70 -6.46 2.95
CA PRO A 83 -10.83 -7.02 3.96
C PRO A 83 -9.59 -7.57 3.26
N LYS A 84 -8.42 -7.05 3.63
CA LYS A 84 -7.14 -7.68 3.26
C LYS A 84 -7.27 -9.13 3.70
N GLN A 85 -7.20 -10.09 2.76
CA GLN A 85 -7.24 -11.51 3.10
C GLN A 85 -6.25 -11.75 4.25
N GLN A 86 -6.78 -12.08 5.43
CA GLN A 86 -6.02 -12.21 6.66
C GLN A 86 -5.21 -13.50 6.60
N GLY A 87 -4.14 -13.50 5.83
CA GLY A 87 -3.08 -14.49 5.92
C GLY A 87 -1.90 -13.86 6.63
N THR A 88 -1.35 -14.52 7.64
CA THR A 88 -0.06 -14.12 8.23
C THR A 88 1.00 -14.10 7.13
N THR A 89 2.01 -13.24 7.26
CA THR A 89 3.16 -13.22 6.33
C THR A 89 3.79 -14.61 6.22
N GLN A 90 3.76 -15.38 7.31
CA GLN A 90 4.23 -16.77 7.36
C GLN A 90 3.36 -17.72 6.52
N ALA A 91 2.04 -17.74 6.71
CA ALA A 91 1.15 -18.61 5.94
C ALA A 91 1.26 -18.36 4.42
N ARG A 92 1.46 -17.10 4.01
CA ARG A 92 1.70 -16.75 2.60
C ARG A 92 3.04 -17.29 2.08
N ARG A 93 4.09 -17.26 2.91
CA ARG A 93 5.41 -17.81 2.56
C ARG A 93 5.34 -19.34 2.42
N GLU A 94 4.67 -20.00 3.37
CA GLU A 94 4.47 -21.45 3.35
C GLU A 94 3.66 -21.89 2.12
N ALA A 95 2.57 -21.20 1.81
CA ALA A 95 1.78 -21.46 0.60
C ALA A 95 2.61 -21.26 -0.69
N LYS A 96 3.47 -20.24 -0.74
CA LYS A 96 4.40 -20.04 -1.86
C LYS A 96 5.38 -21.22 -1.97
N GLN A 97 6.02 -21.61 -0.88
CA GLN A 97 6.96 -22.73 -0.86
C GLN A 97 6.31 -24.04 -1.31
N ARG A 98 5.09 -24.32 -0.82
CA ARG A 98 4.30 -25.49 -1.25
C ARG A 98 3.98 -25.46 -2.74
N ASN A 99 3.59 -24.31 -3.28
CA ASN A 99 3.30 -24.18 -4.71
C ASN A 99 4.57 -24.33 -5.56
N ASP A 100 5.70 -23.79 -5.09
CA ASP A 100 6.99 -23.91 -5.77
C ASP A 100 7.46 -25.39 -5.78
N SER A 101 7.30 -26.13 -4.68
CA SER A 101 7.66 -27.54 -4.61
C SER A 101 6.78 -28.44 -5.48
N ILE A 102 5.46 -28.19 -5.53
CA ILE A 102 4.53 -28.89 -6.44
C ILE A 102 4.95 -28.65 -7.90
N LYS A 103 5.29 -27.41 -8.25
CA LYS A 103 5.71 -27.05 -9.62
C LYS A 103 7.03 -27.73 -9.99
N GLN A 104 7.98 -27.82 -9.07
CA GLN A 104 9.24 -28.56 -9.26
C GLN A 104 8.99 -30.06 -9.48
N ALA A 105 8.16 -30.68 -8.63
CA ALA A 105 7.81 -32.09 -8.76
C ALA A 105 7.16 -32.40 -10.13
N LEU A 106 6.27 -31.51 -10.60
CA LEU A 106 5.67 -31.63 -11.93
C LEU A 106 6.72 -31.63 -13.05
N TYR A 107 7.74 -30.76 -12.98
CA TYR A 107 8.82 -30.72 -13.98
C TYR A 107 9.65 -31.99 -13.99
N VAL A 108 9.93 -32.56 -12.81
CA VAL A 108 10.64 -33.85 -12.69
C VAL A 108 9.83 -34.98 -13.32
N ILE A 109 8.52 -35.03 -13.07
CA ILE A 109 7.65 -36.07 -13.63
C ILE A 109 7.55 -35.93 -15.16
N ILE A 110 7.43 -34.72 -15.69
CA ILE A 110 7.41 -34.47 -17.14
C ILE A 110 8.70 -34.97 -17.80
N ARG A 111 9.87 -34.67 -17.23
CA ARG A 111 11.16 -35.15 -17.75
C ARG A 111 11.23 -36.66 -17.74
N ARG A 112 10.88 -37.29 -16.61
CA ARG A 112 10.85 -38.75 -16.48
C ARG A 112 9.92 -39.43 -17.49
N ASP A 113 8.79 -38.82 -17.81
CA ASP A 113 7.86 -39.36 -18.81
C ASP A 113 8.38 -39.16 -20.24
N ALA A 114 9.06 -38.05 -20.53
CA ALA A 114 9.73 -37.86 -21.81
C ALA A 114 10.89 -38.85 -22.02
N ASP A 115 11.68 -39.13 -20.98
CA ASP A 115 12.77 -40.13 -21.03
C ASP A 115 12.24 -41.55 -21.31
N LYS A 116 10.98 -41.83 -20.94
CA LYS A 116 10.27 -43.08 -21.26
C LYS A 116 9.73 -43.12 -22.70
N GLY A 117 9.97 -42.09 -23.50
CA GLY A 117 9.54 -42.00 -24.90
C GLY A 117 8.10 -41.51 -25.10
N LEU A 118 7.43 -40.98 -24.06
CA LEU A 118 6.10 -40.38 -24.24
C LEU A 118 6.18 -39.13 -25.11
N SER A 119 5.25 -39.00 -26.06
CA SER A 119 5.18 -37.82 -26.89
C SER A 119 4.73 -36.60 -26.08
N GLY A 120 5.16 -35.41 -26.48
CA GLY A 120 4.77 -34.17 -25.81
C GLY A 120 3.25 -33.96 -25.71
N ARG A 121 2.44 -34.51 -26.63
CA ARG A 121 0.97 -34.45 -26.57
C ARG A 121 0.37 -35.43 -25.54
N GLU A 122 0.99 -36.57 -25.33
CA GLU A 122 0.57 -37.54 -24.30
C GLU A 122 0.90 -37.03 -22.91
N ILE A 123 2.09 -36.43 -22.74
CA ILE A 123 2.50 -35.78 -21.48
C ILE A 123 1.52 -34.65 -21.12
N GLN A 124 1.11 -33.83 -22.09
CA GLN A 124 0.11 -32.77 -21.90
C GLN A 124 -1.21 -33.32 -21.37
N ARG A 125 -1.73 -34.39 -21.99
CA ARG A 125 -2.98 -35.04 -21.57
C ARG A 125 -2.86 -35.71 -20.21
N LYS A 126 -1.77 -36.42 -19.94
CA LYS A 126 -1.54 -37.16 -18.70
C LYS A 126 -1.41 -36.25 -17.48
N HIS A 127 -0.73 -35.11 -17.62
CA HIS A 127 -0.50 -34.17 -16.51
C HIS A 127 -1.42 -32.95 -16.54
N ASN A 128 -2.35 -32.88 -17.49
CA ASN A 128 -3.24 -31.73 -17.72
C ASN A 128 -2.50 -30.39 -17.77
N VAL A 129 -1.41 -30.35 -18.56
CA VAL A 129 -0.54 -29.17 -18.74
C VAL A 129 -0.53 -28.73 -20.19
N GLY A 130 -0.34 -27.44 -20.44
CA GLY A 130 -0.18 -26.92 -21.80
C GLY A 130 1.22 -27.19 -22.39
N TYR A 131 1.31 -27.19 -23.72
CA TYR A 131 2.56 -27.36 -24.47
C TYR A 131 3.73 -26.49 -23.96
N ARG A 132 3.47 -25.22 -23.60
CA ARG A 132 4.50 -24.31 -23.08
C ARG A 132 5.16 -24.83 -21.79
N THR A 133 4.39 -25.47 -20.92
CA THR A 133 4.90 -26.05 -19.66
C THR A 133 5.76 -27.28 -19.94
N VAL A 134 5.31 -28.15 -20.86
CA VAL A 134 6.09 -29.32 -21.27
C VAL A 134 7.41 -28.89 -21.92
N ARG A 135 7.37 -27.97 -22.87
CA ARG A 135 8.57 -27.42 -23.50
C ARG A 135 9.53 -26.82 -22.47
N ALA A 136 9.02 -26.01 -21.55
CA ALA A 136 9.84 -25.42 -20.48
C ALA A 136 10.46 -26.47 -19.57
N ALA A 137 9.72 -27.54 -19.20
CA ALA A 137 10.24 -28.63 -18.37
C ALA A 137 11.31 -29.48 -19.06
N LEU A 138 11.27 -29.60 -20.39
CA LEU A 138 12.30 -30.28 -21.17
C LEU A 138 13.54 -29.42 -21.40
N THR A 139 13.41 -28.09 -21.33
CA THR A 139 14.52 -27.15 -21.58
C THR A 139 15.18 -26.66 -20.29
N LEU A 140 14.45 -26.59 -19.18
CA LEU A 140 14.91 -26.00 -17.91
C LEU A 140 14.83 -27.03 -16.77
N ASP A 141 15.88 -27.11 -15.96
CA ASP A 141 15.91 -27.97 -14.77
C ASP A 141 14.92 -27.54 -13.70
N ASN A 142 14.70 -26.22 -13.59
CA ASN A 142 13.82 -25.63 -12.61
C ASN A 142 12.74 -24.78 -13.31
N PRO A 143 11.52 -24.73 -12.75
CA PRO A 143 10.48 -23.88 -13.30
C PRO A 143 10.93 -22.41 -13.31
N PRO A 144 10.70 -21.67 -14.40
CA PRO A 144 11.11 -20.28 -14.47
C PRO A 144 10.41 -19.48 -13.36
N PRO A 145 11.10 -18.50 -12.76
CA PRO A 145 10.48 -17.59 -11.80
C PRO A 145 9.31 -16.86 -12.48
N ARG A 146 8.32 -16.47 -11.69
CA ARG A 146 7.23 -15.64 -12.21
C ARG A 146 7.84 -14.35 -12.78
N LYS A 147 7.37 -13.96 -13.97
CA LYS A 147 7.78 -12.70 -14.61
C LYS A 147 7.58 -11.57 -13.61
N ASP A 148 8.65 -10.83 -13.34
CA ASP A 148 8.57 -9.64 -12.52
C ASP A 148 7.95 -8.52 -13.36
N TYR A 149 6.71 -8.18 -13.05
CA TYR A 149 6.12 -6.96 -13.56
C TYR A 149 6.65 -5.85 -12.68
N ARG A 150 7.62 -5.09 -13.21
CA ARG A 150 8.10 -3.86 -12.54
C ARG A 150 6.88 -3.06 -12.09
N ALA A 151 6.89 -2.66 -10.82
CA ALA A 151 5.84 -1.81 -10.28
C ALA A 151 5.72 -0.59 -11.19
N ARG A 152 4.49 -0.29 -11.64
CA ARG A 152 4.25 0.93 -12.44
C ARG A 152 4.75 2.13 -11.65
N GLU A 153 5.45 3.03 -12.33
CA GLU A 153 5.98 4.25 -11.73
C GLU A 153 4.85 5.04 -11.05
N ARG A 154 5.09 5.49 -9.81
CA ARG A 154 4.10 6.29 -9.08
C ARG A 154 4.25 7.75 -9.47
N THR A 155 3.47 8.16 -10.45
CA THR A 155 3.41 9.53 -10.98
C THR A 155 3.22 10.60 -9.89
N SER A 156 2.52 10.28 -8.79
CA SER A 156 2.26 11.25 -7.72
C SER A 156 3.51 11.69 -6.95
N ILE A 157 4.51 10.83 -6.74
CA ILE A 157 5.76 11.26 -6.07
C ILE A 157 6.59 12.11 -7.02
N GLN A 158 6.61 11.77 -8.31
CA GLN A 158 7.51 12.36 -9.30
C GLN A 158 7.40 13.89 -9.37
N HIS A 159 6.18 14.41 -9.26
CA HIS A 159 5.91 15.86 -9.30
C HIS A 159 6.49 16.63 -8.11
N HIS A 160 6.67 15.97 -6.97
CA HIS A 160 7.09 16.59 -5.71
C HIS A 160 8.55 16.26 -5.34
N ILE A 161 9.29 15.58 -6.22
CA ILE A 161 10.74 15.34 -6.06
C ILE A 161 11.54 16.62 -5.79
N PRO A 162 11.37 17.74 -6.54
CA PRO A 162 12.15 18.95 -6.28
C PRO A 162 11.89 19.54 -4.90
N GLU A 163 10.65 19.47 -4.42
CA GLU A 163 10.25 19.98 -3.10
C GLU A 163 10.81 19.09 -1.98
N ILE A 164 10.76 17.77 -2.17
CA ILE A 164 11.40 16.81 -1.25
C ILE A 164 12.91 17.08 -1.18
N ALA A 165 13.57 17.32 -2.32
CA ALA A 165 14.99 17.62 -2.35
C ALA A 165 15.32 18.92 -1.60
N ALA A 166 14.55 19.99 -1.81
CA ALA A 166 14.73 21.26 -1.10
C ALA A 166 14.54 21.12 0.42
N ILE A 167 13.54 20.34 0.87
CA ILE A 167 13.33 20.07 2.30
C ILE A 167 14.51 19.29 2.88
N LEU A 168 15.03 18.30 2.14
CA LEU A 168 16.18 17.50 2.58
C LEU A 168 17.47 18.31 2.63
N GLU A 169 17.65 19.27 1.72
CA GLU A 169 18.79 20.18 1.72
C GLU A 169 18.74 21.13 2.92
N ALA A 170 17.57 21.71 3.20
CA ALA A 170 17.38 22.59 4.35
C ALA A 170 17.46 21.84 5.69
N THR A 171 16.91 20.62 5.76
CA THR A 171 16.87 19.81 6.99
C THR A 171 17.19 18.34 6.71
N PRO A 172 18.48 17.96 6.63
CA PRO A 172 18.88 16.59 6.30
C PRO A 172 18.37 15.53 7.27
N THR A 173 18.20 15.89 8.54
CA THR A 173 17.74 15.01 9.63
C THR A 173 16.22 14.95 9.77
N ALA A 174 15.45 15.64 8.91
CA ALA A 174 13.99 15.65 8.97
C ALA A 174 13.41 14.23 8.92
N THR A 175 12.44 13.95 9.78
CA THR A 175 11.77 12.65 9.78
C THR A 175 10.84 12.54 8.56
N VAL A 176 10.51 11.31 8.17
CA VAL A 176 9.53 11.07 7.09
C VAL A 176 8.20 11.76 7.39
N GLN A 177 7.80 11.82 8.66
CA GLN A 177 6.57 12.48 9.09
C GLN A 177 6.66 14.01 8.91
N ASP A 178 7.80 14.62 9.24
CA ASP A 178 7.99 16.06 9.12
C ASP A 178 7.95 16.49 7.66
N ILE A 179 8.68 15.78 6.79
CA ILE A 179 8.68 16.02 5.34
C ILE A 179 7.24 15.88 4.80
N TRP A 180 6.52 14.84 5.22
CA TRP A 180 5.15 14.62 4.77
C TRP A 180 4.19 15.73 5.21
N ASN A 181 4.25 16.14 6.49
CA ASN A 181 3.44 17.24 7.01
C ASN A 181 3.77 18.55 6.28
N GLN A 182 5.05 18.81 6.01
CA GLN A 182 5.47 20.01 5.29
C GLN A 182 4.97 20.02 3.84
N LEU A 183 5.03 18.90 3.13
CA LEU A 183 4.46 18.77 1.79
C LEU A 183 2.94 18.98 1.77
N LEU A 184 2.23 18.48 2.79
CA LEU A 184 0.79 18.73 2.92
C LEU A 184 0.48 20.21 3.21
N ASP A 185 1.21 20.80 4.15
CA ASP A 185 0.91 22.13 4.67
C ASP A 185 1.35 23.27 3.73
N GLN A 186 2.52 23.12 3.08
CA GLN A 186 3.10 24.16 2.23
C GLN A 186 2.86 23.93 0.73
N HIS A 187 2.88 22.67 0.29
CA HIS A 187 2.78 22.32 -1.13
C HIS A 187 1.44 21.69 -1.50
N HIS A 188 0.52 21.52 -0.53
CA HIS A 188 -0.80 20.91 -0.75
C HIS A 188 -0.74 19.58 -1.49
N ALA A 189 0.33 18.82 -1.23
CA ALA A 189 0.67 17.64 -2.01
C ALA A 189 -0.26 16.45 -1.70
N GLU A 190 -0.86 15.84 -2.73
CA GLU A 190 -1.73 14.65 -2.59
C GLU A 190 -0.92 13.33 -2.51
N ILE A 191 0.16 13.33 -1.73
CA ILE A 191 1.05 12.17 -1.59
C ILE A 191 0.69 11.35 -0.36
N SER A 192 0.51 10.04 -0.54
CA SER A 192 0.36 9.13 0.60
C SER A 192 1.67 8.97 1.37
N TYR A 193 1.61 8.94 2.71
CA TYR A 193 2.77 8.71 3.58
C TYR A 193 3.59 7.47 3.18
N SER A 194 2.94 6.37 2.80
CA SER A 194 3.63 5.14 2.41
C SER A 194 4.45 5.32 1.13
N ALA A 195 3.94 6.07 0.16
CA ALA A 195 4.65 6.38 -1.08
C ALA A 195 5.91 7.20 -0.77
N LEU A 196 5.79 8.29 0.00
CA LEU A 196 6.95 9.09 0.43
C LEU A 196 7.94 8.26 1.25
N ARG A 197 7.47 7.42 2.18
CA ARG A 197 8.32 6.54 2.98
C ARG A 197 9.10 5.57 2.12
N HIS A 198 8.48 4.97 1.10
CA HIS A 198 9.15 4.07 0.17
C HIS A 198 10.24 4.81 -0.61
N TYR A 199 9.90 5.97 -1.20
CA TYR A 199 10.84 6.81 -1.92
C TYR A 199 12.05 7.22 -1.06
N LEU A 200 11.81 7.68 0.17
CA LEU A 200 12.88 8.05 1.09
C LEU A 200 13.69 6.84 1.59
N THR A 201 13.11 5.64 1.66
CA THR A 201 13.84 4.41 1.99
C THR A 201 14.79 4.01 0.85
N ASP A 202 14.37 4.22 -0.40
CA ASP A 202 15.21 3.93 -1.57
C ASP A 202 16.39 4.93 -1.65
N ILE A 203 16.20 6.17 -1.22
CA ILE A 203 17.26 7.21 -1.19
C ILE A 203 18.19 7.07 0.03
N ARG A 204 17.62 7.01 1.24
CA ARG A 204 18.39 7.02 2.50
C ARG A 204 18.90 5.65 2.91
N GLY A 205 18.46 4.59 2.23
CA GLY A 205 18.59 3.21 2.69
C GLY A 205 17.60 2.86 3.82
N PRO A 206 17.49 1.58 4.19
CA PRO A 206 16.59 1.14 5.26
C PRO A 206 16.99 1.78 6.59
N SER A 207 16.09 2.52 7.23
CA SER A 207 16.32 2.99 8.60
C SER A 207 16.66 1.82 9.52
N PRO A 208 17.66 1.94 10.40
CA PRO A 208 17.99 0.91 11.38
C PRO A 208 16.73 0.52 12.14
N ARG A 209 16.34 -0.76 12.09
CA ARG A 209 15.23 -1.24 12.92
C ARG A 209 15.65 -1.02 14.38
N PRO A 210 14.82 -0.39 15.23
CA PRO A 210 15.13 -0.34 16.64
C PRO A 210 15.32 -1.78 17.12
N ARG A 211 16.50 -2.06 17.69
CA ARG A 211 16.77 -3.36 18.31
C ARG A 211 15.69 -3.55 19.36
N ARG A 212 14.86 -4.58 19.19
CA ARG A 212 13.88 -4.99 20.18
C ARG A 212 14.69 -5.42 21.40
N ASN A 213 14.80 -4.54 22.41
CA ASN A 213 15.53 -4.81 23.64
C ASN A 213 15.02 -6.13 24.23
N ALA A 214 15.88 -7.13 24.29
CA ALA A 214 15.59 -8.46 24.81
C ALA A 214 15.63 -8.52 26.35
N ASN A 215 15.30 -7.42 27.03
CA ASN A 215 15.40 -7.30 28.49
C ASN A 215 14.01 -7.14 29.14
N SER A 216 13.09 -8.06 28.85
CA SER A 216 11.80 -8.15 29.55
C SER A 216 11.50 -9.57 30.02
N ALA A 217 12.55 -10.35 30.29
CA ALA A 217 12.47 -11.70 30.82
C ALA A 217 13.39 -11.86 32.04
N HIS A 218 13.18 -11.07 33.08
CA HIS A 218 13.54 -11.43 34.45
C HIS A 218 12.88 -10.44 35.42
N LEU A 219 11.79 -10.88 36.02
CA LEU A 219 11.29 -10.50 37.35
C LEU A 219 10.16 -11.50 37.66
N GLN A 220 10.58 -12.66 38.16
CA GLN A 220 9.82 -13.44 39.13
C GLN A 220 10.47 -13.20 40.49
#